data_AF-A0AAD5KTV5-F1
#
_entry.id   AF-A0AAD5KTV5-F1
#
_cell.length_a   1.000
_cell.length_b   1.000
_cell.length_c   1.000
_cell.angle_alpha   90.00
_cell.angle_beta   90.00
_cell.angle_gamma   90.00
#
_symmetry.space_group_name_H-M   'P 1'
#
loop_
_entity.id
_entity.type
_entity.pdbx_description
1 polymer ?
#
loop_
_entity_poly.entity_id
_entity_poly.type
_entity_poly.pdbx_seq_one_letter_code
_entity_poly.pdbx_strand_id
1 'polypeptide(L)'
;MVNLSHRPLRKSEIQKSGNACAILCRAELYDSLDQVPFKFSAYSLDQTADQKKSYASKLQRNGVNDCPWGIDEKYFIVGDQDLRQLQRSLPNIAKYDLIDYLYVTKSRHDGNRTENLKSMLSYKKFQDGYVLYKALHKLKDGKGIVLGKVMRSMSISKEPRQLWVLLDKEGGVITAHCNCPAG
;
A
#
# COMPACT_ATOMS: atom_id res chain seq x y z
N MET A 1 -69.38 33.56 16.03
CA MET A 1 -69.01 32.79 17.24
C MET A 1 -68.01 31.71 16.83
N VAL A 2 -66.84 31.73 17.46
CA VAL A 2 -65.84 30.65 17.63
C VAL A 2 -64.97 30.23 16.41
N ASN A 3 -63.67 30.53 16.58
CA ASN A 3 -62.45 30.05 15.91
C ASN A 3 -62.39 28.54 15.66
N LEU A 4 -61.63 28.08 14.65
CA LEU A 4 -60.76 26.89 14.74
C LEU A 4 -59.71 26.83 13.61
N SER A 5 -58.46 27.01 14.04
CA SER A 5 -57.13 26.67 13.50
C SER A 5 -56.95 25.99 12.12
N HIS A 6 -56.05 26.61 11.33
CA HIS A 6 -55.30 26.03 10.23
C HIS A 6 -54.24 25.00 10.67
N ARG A 7 -54.20 23.84 9.98
CA ARG A 7 -52.97 23.14 9.54
C ARG A 7 -53.35 22.06 8.50
N PRO A 8 -52.79 22.06 7.28
CA PRO A 8 -53.05 21.00 6.32
C PRO A 8 -52.03 19.86 6.44
N LEU A 9 -52.54 18.62 6.37
CA LEU A 9 -51.78 17.38 6.18
C LEU A 9 -51.47 17.19 4.68
N ARG A 10 -50.26 16.72 4.40
CA ARG A 10 -49.70 16.47 3.06
C ARG A 10 -50.48 15.40 2.31
N LYS A 11 -50.69 15.62 1.00
CA LYS A 11 -51.11 14.60 0.04
C LYS A 11 -49.98 14.29 -0.95
N SER A 12 -50.07 13.04 -1.41
CA SER A 12 -49.60 12.43 -2.67
C SER A 12 -48.13 12.07 -2.82
N GLU A 13 -47.89 10.77 -2.65
CA GLU A 13 -47.10 9.94 -3.56
C GLU A 13 -47.42 10.25 -5.03
N ILE A 14 -46.38 10.47 -5.84
CA ILE A 14 -46.38 10.14 -7.27
C ILE A 14 -45.09 9.38 -7.54
N GLN A 15 -45.29 8.13 -7.97
CA GLN A 15 -44.27 7.19 -8.40
C GLN A 15 -44.11 7.34 -9.92
N LYS A 16 -42.87 7.48 -10.42
CA LYS A 16 -42.25 6.69 -11.49
C LYS A 16 -41.29 7.47 -12.41
N SER A 17 -40.20 6.75 -12.69
CA SER A 17 -39.37 6.72 -13.90
C SER A 17 -38.51 7.94 -14.25
N GLY A 18 -37.19 7.75 -14.12
CA GLY A 18 -36.19 8.57 -14.80
C GLY A 18 -34.81 8.41 -14.16
N ASN A 19 -33.98 7.54 -14.74
CA ASN A 19 -32.51 7.52 -14.67
C ASN A 19 -31.85 8.32 -13.53
N ALA A 20 -31.71 7.70 -12.36
CA ALA A 20 -30.84 8.22 -11.31
C ALA A 20 -29.51 7.45 -11.36
N CYS A 21 -28.53 8.06 -12.05
CA CYS A 21 -27.12 7.89 -11.72
C CYS A 21 -27.01 8.07 -10.20
N ALA A 22 -26.76 6.98 -9.46
CA ALA A 22 -26.67 7.01 -8.02
C ALA A 22 -25.41 7.81 -7.64
N ILE A 23 -25.61 9.12 -7.46
CA ILE A 23 -24.74 9.95 -6.65
C ILE A 23 -24.90 9.40 -5.24
N LEU A 24 -24.11 8.36 -4.92
CA LEU A 24 -23.91 7.94 -3.54
C LEU A 24 -23.37 9.15 -2.80
N CYS A 25 -24.18 9.61 -1.85
CA CYS A 25 -23.97 10.83 -1.11
C CYS A 25 -22.62 10.75 -0.40
N ARG A 26 -21.75 11.74 -0.63
CA ARG A 26 -20.37 11.85 -0.12
C ARG A 26 -20.25 11.71 1.41
N ALA A 27 -21.36 11.87 2.14
CA ALA A 27 -21.46 11.74 3.58
C ALA A 27 -21.49 10.27 4.07
N GLU A 28 -22.19 9.37 3.37
CA GLU A 28 -22.35 7.97 3.82
C GLU A 28 -21.05 7.14 3.65
N LEU A 29 -20.18 7.55 2.73
CA LEU A 29 -18.87 6.93 2.53
C LEU A 29 -17.87 7.30 3.63
N TYR A 30 -18.02 8.46 4.26
CA TYR A 30 -17.17 8.95 5.33
C TYR A 30 -17.39 8.17 6.64
N ASP A 31 -18.65 7.86 6.98
CA ASP A 31 -19.00 7.06 8.17
C ASP A 31 -18.42 5.63 8.14
N SER A 32 -18.16 5.06 6.96
CA SER A 32 -17.56 3.73 6.83
C SER A 32 -16.02 3.70 6.97
N LEU A 33 -15.36 4.86 6.87
CA LEU A 33 -13.91 4.99 6.98
C LEU A 33 -13.48 5.30 8.43
N ASP A 34 -14.36 5.87 9.24
CA ASP A 34 -14.13 6.13 10.67
C ASP A 34 -14.08 4.85 11.52
N GLN A 35 -14.50 3.70 10.97
CA GLN A 35 -14.35 2.39 11.61
C GLN A 35 -13.01 1.70 11.32
N VAL A 36 -12.15 2.29 10.48
CA VAL A 36 -10.82 1.74 10.23
C VAL A 36 -9.86 2.39 11.24
N PRO A 37 -9.23 1.62 12.16
CA PRO A 37 -8.36 2.16 13.22
C PRO A 37 -6.98 2.61 12.68
N PHE A 38 -6.95 3.23 11.51
CA PHE A 38 -5.77 3.35 10.68
C PHE A 38 -5.49 4.81 10.30
N LYS A 39 -4.28 5.28 10.59
CA LYS A 39 -3.83 6.61 10.14
C LYS A 39 -3.29 6.54 8.72
N PHE A 40 -4.10 7.00 7.78
CA PHE A 40 -3.72 7.18 6.38
C PHE A 40 -2.56 8.18 6.23
N SER A 41 -1.58 7.85 5.37
CA SER A 41 -0.47 8.75 5.03
C SER A 41 -0.88 9.78 3.97
N ALA A 42 -0.02 10.78 3.70
CA ALA A 42 -0.26 11.76 2.63
C ALA A 42 -0.52 11.14 1.25
N TYR A 43 0.07 9.97 0.95
CA TYR A 43 -0.19 9.22 -0.30
C TYR A 43 -1.66 8.91 -0.55
N SER A 44 -2.41 8.61 0.51
CA SER A 44 -3.82 8.22 0.38
C SER A 44 -4.73 9.42 0.12
N LEU A 45 -4.28 10.67 0.20
CA LEU A 45 -5.15 11.84 0.00
C LEU A 45 -5.81 11.85 -1.38
N ASP A 46 -5.02 11.53 -2.42
CA ASP A 46 -5.46 11.54 -3.82
C ASP A 46 -6.16 10.25 -4.27
N GLN A 47 -6.31 9.28 -3.36
CA GLN A 47 -6.91 7.98 -3.67
C GLN A 47 -8.44 7.99 -3.55
N THR A 48 -9.09 7.22 -4.42
CA THR A 48 -10.53 6.95 -4.30
C THR A 48 -10.84 6.18 -3.02
N ALA A 49 -12.10 6.21 -2.59
CA ALA A 49 -12.51 5.47 -1.40
C ALA A 49 -12.28 3.96 -1.53
N ASP A 50 -12.49 3.40 -2.72
CA ASP A 50 -12.25 1.97 -2.98
C ASP A 50 -10.77 1.60 -2.91
N GLN A 51 -9.90 2.47 -3.43
CA GLN A 51 -8.44 2.30 -3.31
C GLN A 51 -7.99 2.34 -1.84
N LYS A 52 -8.53 3.27 -1.05
CA LYS A 52 -8.27 3.36 0.40
C LYS A 52 -8.73 2.10 1.12
N LYS A 53 -9.93 1.61 0.83
CA LYS A 53 -10.49 0.38 1.42
C LYS A 53 -9.65 -0.85 1.06
N SER A 54 -9.24 -0.98 -0.21
CA SER A 54 -8.37 -2.07 -0.67
C SER A 54 -7.00 -2.03 0.01
N TYR A 55 -6.39 -0.85 0.12
CA TYR A 55 -5.12 -0.65 0.81
C TYR A 55 -5.21 -0.97 2.30
N ALA A 56 -6.25 -0.49 3.00
CA ALA A 56 -6.49 -0.79 4.40
C ALA A 56 -6.70 -2.30 4.62
N SER A 57 -7.50 -2.95 3.77
CA SER A 57 -7.73 -4.39 3.81
C SER A 57 -6.43 -5.18 3.62
N LYS A 58 -5.56 -4.74 2.71
CA LYS A 58 -4.23 -5.33 2.50
C LYS A 58 -3.37 -5.25 3.76
N LEU A 59 -3.36 -4.12 4.46
CA LEU A 59 -2.56 -3.98 5.68
C LEU A 59 -3.13 -4.83 6.83
N GLN A 60 -4.44 -4.78 7.04
CA GLN A 60 -5.12 -5.55 8.08
C GLN A 60 -4.92 -7.06 7.92
N ARG A 61 -5.06 -7.58 6.69
CA ARG A 61 -4.84 -9.02 6.39
C ARG A 61 -3.42 -9.48 6.73
N ASN A 62 -2.46 -8.57 6.71
CA ASN A 62 -1.05 -8.86 6.96
C ASN A 62 -0.60 -8.53 8.40
N GLY A 63 -1.51 -8.07 9.26
CA GLY A 63 -1.22 -7.70 10.64
C GLY A 63 -0.42 -6.40 10.78
N VAL A 64 -0.52 -5.51 9.78
CA VAL A 64 0.13 -4.19 9.82
C VAL A 64 -0.92 -3.17 10.26
N ASN A 65 -0.74 -2.64 11.48
CA ASN A 65 -1.74 -1.78 12.13
C ASN A 65 -1.65 -0.30 11.71
N ASP A 66 -0.49 0.14 11.23
CA ASP A 66 -0.23 1.52 10.83
C ASP A 66 0.31 1.61 9.41
N CYS A 67 0.10 2.76 8.75
CA CYS A 67 0.64 2.95 7.41
C CYS A 67 2.17 2.93 7.49
N PRO A 68 2.87 2.09 6.71
CA PRO A 68 4.33 2.06 6.72
C PRO A 68 4.99 3.42 6.49
N TRP A 69 4.37 4.31 5.70
CA TRP A 69 4.86 5.67 5.47
C TRP A 69 4.52 6.68 6.59
N GLY A 70 3.65 6.31 7.53
CA GLY A 70 3.30 7.12 8.69
C GLY A 70 4.11 6.80 9.95
N ILE A 71 4.91 5.72 9.93
CA ILE A 71 5.78 5.34 11.04
C ILE A 71 6.97 6.31 11.11
N ASP A 72 7.27 6.79 12.32
CA ASP A 72 8.39 7.70 12.57
C ASP A 72 9.74 7.03 12.24
N GLU A 73 10.62 7.75 11.55
CA GLU A 73 11.92 7.26 11.08
C GLU A 73 12.81 6.74 12.22
N LYS A 74 12.64 7.24 13.46
CA LYS A 74 13.41 6.75 14.63
C LYS A 74 13.19 5.27 14.95
N TYR A 75 12.10 4.67 14.46
CA TYR A 75 11.82 3.25 14.62
C TYR A 75 12.45 2.39 13.53
N PHE A 76 13.14 3.00 12.56
CA PHE A 76 13.80 2.30 11.47
C PHE A 76 15.31 2.24 11.65
N ILE A 77 15.88 1.13 11.21
CA ILE A 77 17.30 1.00 10.97
C ILE A 77 17.57 1.51 9.55
N VAL A 78 18.15 2.70 9.44
CA VAL A 78 18.42 3.36 8.16
C VAL A 78 19.75 2.82 7.59
N GLY A 79 19.71 2.23 6.41
CA GLY A 79 20.86 1.52 5.85
C GLY A 79 22.04 2.39 5.46
N ASP A 80 21.83 3.70 5.28
CA ASP A 80 22.91 4.65 5.00
C ASP A 80 23.64 5.08 6.28
N GLN A 81 22.99 4.92 7.44
CA GLN A 81 23.56 5.22 8.75
C GLN A 81 24.22 3.98 9.37
N ASP A 82 23.54 2.82 9.31
CA ASP A 82 24.05 1.57 9.86
C ASP A 82 23.73 0.36 8.96
N LEU A 83 24.50 0.24 7.88
CA LEU A 83 24.39 -0.88 6.94
C LEU A 83 24.64 -2.24 7.63
N ARG A 84 25.54 -2.28 8.63
CA ARG A 84 25.88 -3.54 9.31
C ARG A 84 24.73 -4.01 10.20
N GLN A 85 24.11 -3.11 10.95
CA GLN A 85 22.94 -3.43 11.74
C GLN A 85 21.75 -3.78 10.86
N LEU A 86 21.56 -3.08 9.73
CA LEU A 86 20.54 -3.44 8.75
C LEU A 86 20.74 -4.87 8.23
N GLN A 87 21.96 -5.22 7.81
CA GLN A 87 22.30 -6.56 7.32
C GLN A 87 22.08 -7.65 8.37
N ARG A 88 22.48 -7.42 9.62
CA ARG A 88 22.23 -8.37 10.73
C ARG A 88 20.76 -8.49 11.11
N SER A 89 19.97 -7.48 10.74
CA SER A 89 18.56 -7.38 11.09
C SER A 89 17.64 -8.00 10.04
N LEU A 90 18.12 -8.08 8.80
CA LEU A 90 17.43 -8.80 7.75
C LEU A 90 17.48 -10.31 8.00
N PRO A 91 16.46 -11.04 7.53
CA PRO A 91 16.51 -12.50 7.52
C PRO A 91 17.73 -13.00 6.75
N ASN A 92 18.21 -14.18 7.11
CA ASN A 92 19.39 -14.77 6.50
C ASN A 92 19.05 -15.29 5.09
N ILE A 93 19.30 -14.47 4.08
CA ILE A 93 19.07 -14.80 2.67
C ILE A 93 20.34 -15.43 2.10
N ALA A 94 20.28 -16.69 1.68
CA ALA A 94 21.43 -17.35 1.06
C ALA A 94 21.66 -16.86 -0.37
N LYS A 95 22.89 -17.06 -0.86
CA LYS A 95 23.25 -16.70 -2.24
C LYS A 95 22.31 -17.33 -3.29
N TYR A 96 21.93 -18.59 -3.08
CA TYR A 96 21.04 -19.30 -4.01
C TYR A 96 19.61 -18.79 -3.96
N ASP A 97 19.12 -18.31 -2.81
CA ASP A 97 17.80 -17.68 -2.71
C ASP A 97 17.73 -16.40 -3.55
N LEU A 98 18.81 -15.62 -3.56
CA LEU A 98 18.93 -14.44 -4.43
C LEU A 98 18.96 -14.82 -5.91
N ILE A 99 19.71 -15.86 -6.28
CA ILE A 99 19.77 -16.34 -7.67
C ILE A 99 18.39 -16.80 -8.12
N ASP A 100 17.71 -17.62 -7.31
CA ASP A 100 16.36 -18.10 -7.63
C ASP A 100 15.38 -16.93 -7.74
N TYR A 101 15.40 -15.96 -6.82
CA TYR A 101 14.55 -14.77 -6.93
C TYR A 101 14.79 -13.95 -8.21
N LEU A 102 16.06 -13.80 -8.61
CA LEU A 102 16.44 -12.99 -9.75
C LEU A 102 16.18 -13.68 -11.09
N TYR A 103 16.39 -14.99 -11.17
CA TYR A 103 16.32 -15.75 -12.42
C TYR A 103 15.01 -16.51 -12.61
N VAL A 104 14.28 -16.81 -11.53
CA VAL A 104 13.14 -17.72 -11.59
C VAL A 104 11.86 -16.99 -11.21
N THR A 105 10.83 -17.16 -12.02
CA THR A 105 9.47 -16.78 -11.67
C THR A 105 8.52 -17.92 -12.01
N LYS A 106 7.39 -17.99 -11.31
CA LYS A 106 6.34 -18.96 -11.62
C LYS A 106 5.35 -18.33 -12.59
N SER A 107 5.07 -19.01 -13.68
CA SER A 107 4.01 -18.61 -14.60
C SER A 107 2.66 -18.64 -13.88
N ARG A 108 1.87 -17.57 -14.06
CA ARG A 108 0.53 -17.47 -13.47
C ARG A 108 -0.48 -18.41 -14.15
N HIS A 109 -0.15 -18.93 -15.33
CA HIS A 109 -1.06 -19.76 -16.12
C HIS A 109 -0.99 -21.24 -15.71
N ASP A 110 0.22 -21.77 -15.57
CA ASP A 110 0.48 -23.21 -15.37
C ASP A 110 1.36 -23.51 -14.15
N GLY A 111 1.86 -22.49 -13.43
CA GLY A 111 2.70 -22.65 -12.25
C GLY A 111 4.14 -23.08 -12.53
N ASN A 112 4.51 -23.29 -13.79
CA ASN A 112 5.84 -23.75 -14.19
C ASN A 112 6.91 -22.67 -13.94
N ARG A 113 8.15 -23.14 -13.68
CA ARG A 113 9.31 -22.25 -13.54
C ARG A 113 9.65 -21.67 -14.90
N THR A 114 9.78 -20.35 -14.96
CA THR A 114 10.15 -19.58 -16.16
C THR A 114 11.23 -18.57 -15.80
N GLU A 115 11.96 -18.09 -16.82
CA GLU A 115 13.01 -17.10 -16.63
C GLU A 115 12.43 -15.73 -16.24
N ASN A 116 13.04 -15.10 -15.24
CA ASN A 116 12.63 -13.81 -14.71
C ASN A 116 13.53 -12.67 -15.20
N LEU A 117 13.54 -12.44 -16.51
CA LEU A 117 14.32 -11.36 -17.14
C LEU A 117 14.02 -9.98 -16.53
N LYS A 118 12.79 -9.75 -16.04
CA LYS A 118 12.39 -8.49 -15.39
C LYS A 118 13.11 -8.26 -14.06
N SER A 119 13.29 -9.29 -13.24
CA SER A 119 14.08 -9.18 -12.01
C SER A 119 15.55 -8.90 -12.31
N MET A 120 16.12 -9.53 -13.34
CA MET A 120 17.50 -9.24 -13.77
C MET A 120 17.69 -7.78 -14.21
N LEU A 121 16.74 -7.22 -14.98
CA LEU A 121 16.76 -5.79 -15.34
C LEU A 121 16.61 -4.89 -14.12
N SER A 122 15.83 -5.32 -13.12
CA SER A 122 15.65 -4.57 -11.87
C SER A 122 16.92 -4.60 -11.01
N TYR A 123 17.65 -5.72 -10.99
CA TYR A 123 18.94 -5.83 -10.32
C TYR A 123 19.99 -4.93 -10.98
N LYS A 124 20.02 -4.85 -12.32
CA LYS A 124 20.89 -3.91 -13.02
C LYS A 124 20.62 -2.46 -12.59
N LYS A 125 19.35 -2.05 -12.53
CA LYS A 125 18.98 -0.70 -12.03
C LYS A 125 19.41 -0.48 -10.57
N PHE A 126 19.35 -1.50 -9.74
CA PHE A 126 19.87 -1.43 -8.37
C PHE A 126 21.38 -1.16 -8.37
N GLN A 127 22.15 -1.88 -9.21
CA GLN A 127 23.60 -1.62 -9.38
C GLN A 127 23.88 -0.21 -9.92
N ASP A 128 23.03 0.28 -10.82
CA ASP A 128 23.10 1.63 -11.39
C ASP A 128 22.67 2.73 -10.40
N GLY A 129 22.38 2.41 -9.15
CA GLY A 129 22.09 3.39 -8.09
C GLY A 129 20.65 3.91 -8.06
N TYR A 130 19.69 3.22 -8.68
CA TYR A 130 18.29 3.66 -8.67
C TYR A 130 17.62 3.59 -7.29
N VAL A 131 18.19 2.85 -6.33
CA VAL A 131 17.69 2.77 -4.95
C VAL A 131 18.42 3.81 -4.10
N LEU A 132 17.68 4.84 -3.68
CA LEU A 132 18.22 6.03 -3.00
C LEU A 132 18.11 5.97 -1.49
N TYR A 133 17.20 5.15 -0.96
CA TYR A 133 16.95 5.05 0.47
C TYR A 133 16.48 3.64 0.78
N LYS A 134 16.91 3.12 1.92
CA LYS A 134 16.58 1.80 2.44
C LYS A 134 16.53 1.85 3.96
N ALA A 135 15.43 1.40 4.55
CA ALA A 135 15.27 1.39 6.00
C ALA A 135 14.42 0.18 6.42
N LEU A 136 14.72 -0.40 7.58
CA LEU A 136 14.02 -1.58 8.10
C LEU A 136 13.38 -1.30 9.45
N HIS A 137 12.10 -1.60 9.59
CA HIS A 137 11.38 -1.64 10.85
C HIS A 137 10.96 -3.08 11.16
N LYS A 138 11.38 -3.60 12.31
CA LYS A 138 11.01 -4.96 12.76
C LYS A 138 9.67 -4.93 13.48
N LEU A 139 8.79 -5.86 13.11
CA LEU A 139 7.53 -6.10 13.80
C LEU A 139 7.72 -7.17 14.90
N LYS A 140 6.81 -7.16 15.88
CA LYS A 140 6.88 -8.05 17.06
C LYS A 140 6.74 -9.54 16.73
N ASP A 141 6.08 -9.87 15.63
CA ASP A 141 5.84 -11.24 15.15
C ASP A 141 7.01 -11.80 14.30
N GLY A 142 8.12 -11.06 14.21
CA GLY A 142 9.30 -11.44 13.43
C GLY A 142 9.25 -10.98 11.97
N LYS A 143 8.14 -10.39 11.51
CA LYS A 143 8.06 -9.75 10.19
C LYS A 143 8.90 -8.47 10.14
N GLY A 144 9.22 -8.02 8.92
CA GLY A 144 9.95 -6.78 8.69
C GLY A 144 9.28 -5.90 7.66
N ILE A 145 9.19 -4.60 7.93
CA ILE A 145 8.79 -3.58 6.95
C ILE A 145 10.06 -2.93 6.42
N VAL A 146 10.31 -3.07 5.13
CA VAL A 146 11.39 -2.36 4.42
C VAL A 146 10.80 -1.16 3.72
N LEU A 147 11.27 0.04 4.03
CA LEU A 147 11.00 1.25 3.26
C LEU A 147 12.07 1.46 2.20
N GLY A 148 11.64 1.93 1.03
CA GLY A 148 12.52 2.27 -0.07
C GLY A 148 12.15 3.60 -0.73
N LYS A 149 13.16 4.30 -1.26
CA LYS A 149 12.97 5.34 -2.28
C LYS A 149 13.68 4.94 -3.56
N VAL A 150 12.99 4.98 -4.68
CA VAL A 150 13.51 4.59 -5.99
C VAL A 150 13.35 5.69 -7.03
N MET A 151 14.38 5.89 -7.83
CA MET A 151 14.34 6.78 -8.98
C MET A 151 13.29 6.31 -9.99
N ARG A 152 12.65 7.26 -10.68
CA ARG A 152 11.67 6.95 -11.73
C ARG A 152 12.39 6.59 -13.02
N SER A 153 12.08 5.43 -13.60
CA SER A 153 12.68 4.97 -14.85
C SER A 153 12.50 5.91 -16.04
N MET A 154 11.42 6.69 -16.06
CA MET A 154 11.05 7.57 -17.19
C MET A 154 11.32 9.06 -16.93
N SER A 155 11.78 9.45 -15.73
CA SER A 155 11.95 10.86 -15.38
C SER A 155 12.80 11.00 -14.12
N ILE A 156 14.12 11.01 -14.33
CA ILE A 156 15.13 11.15 -13.27
C ILE A 156 14.94 12.45 -12.48
N SER A 157 14.45 13.51 -13.11
CA SER A 157 14.21 14.82 -12.50
C SER A 157 12.98 14.90 -11.58
N LYS A 158 12.12 13.88 -11.57
CA LYS A 158 10.93 13.85 -10.71
C LYS A 158 11.24 13.19 -9.37
N GLU A 159 10.55 13.66 -8.34
CA GLU A 159 10.61 13.11 -6.98
C GLU A 159 10.59 11.57 -6.95
N PRO A 160 11.55 10.92 -6.27
CA PRO A 160 11.62 9.48 -6.15
C PRO A 160 10.30 8.86 -5.68
N ARG A 161 10.00 7.66 -6.17
CA ARG A 161 8.84 6.89 -5.68
C ARG A 161 9.19 6.29 -4.34
N GLN A 162 8.26 6.37 -3.41
CA GLN A 162 8.35 5.68 -2.14
C GLN A 162 7.69 4.31 -2.29
N LEU A 163 8.29 3.31 -1.67
CA LEU A 163 7.73 1.98 -1.59
C LEU A 163 7.91 1.42 -0.18
N TRP A 164 7.11 0.43 0.14
CA TRP A 164 7.33 -0.43 1.28
C TRP A 164 7.17 -1.90 0.87
N VAL A 165 7.89 -2.77 1.55
CA VAL A 165 7.82 -4.22 1.37
C VAL A 165 7.66 -4.84 2.76
N LEU A 166 6.70 -5.75 2.88
CA LEU A 166 6.53 -6.57 4.07
C LEU A 166 7.18 -7.93 3.83
N LEU A 167 8.13 -8.26 4.69
CA LEU A 167 8.85 -9.53 4.73
C LEU A 167 8.32 -10.41 5.87
N ASP A 168 8.27 -11.71 5.63
CA ASP A 168 8.16 -12.69 6.72
C ASP A 168 9.48 -12.84 7.48
N LYS A 169 9.49 -13.72 8.49
CA LYS A 169 10.65 -13.96 9.35
C LYS A 169 11.77 -14.74 8.63
N GLU A 170 11.46 -15.39 7.51
CA GLU A 170 12.39 -16.12 6.64
C GLU A 170 12.94 -15.26 5.49
N GLY A 171 12.38 -14.06 5.25
CA GLY A 171 12.77 -13.17 4.15
C GLY A 171 11.95 -13.30 2.89
N GLY A 172 10.89 -14.11 2.92
CA GLY A 172 9.87 -14.14 1.89
C GLY A 172 9.11 -12.82 1.82
N VAL A 173 8.83 -12.37 0.59
CA VAL A 173 8.03 -11.17 0.35
C VAL A 173 6.55 -11.53 0.47
N ILE A 174 5.89 -11.04 1.53
CA ILE A 174 4.45 -11.23 1.73
C ILE A 174 3.68 -10.30 0.80
N THR A 175 4.03 -9.01 0.83
CA THR A 175 3.40 -8.00 -0.02
C THR A 175 4.27 -6.77 -0.14
N ALA A 176 4.05 -5.98 -1.20
CA ALA A 176 4.77 -4.73 -1.44
C ALA A 176 3.82 -3.69 -2.03
N HIS A 177 4.16 -2.42 -1.89
CA HIS A 177 3.33 -1.32 -2.37
C HIS A 177 4.21 -0.11 -2.74
N CYS A 178 3.97 0.52 -3.88
CA CYS A 178 4.52 1.82 -4.25
C CYS A 178 3.49 2.95 -4.20
N ASN A 179 3.97 4.17 -3.99
CA ASN A 179 3.16 5.38 -4.12
C ASN A 179 2.90 5.78 -5.59
N CYS A 180 3.02 4.82 -6.50
CA CYS A 180 2.73 4.94 -7.92
C CYS A 180 1.21 4.79 -8.15
N PRO A 181 0.65 5.27 -9.27
CA PRO A 181 -0.78 5.09 -9.58
C PRO A 181 -1.20 3.62 -9.70
N ALA A 182 -0.26 2.74 -10.07
CA ALA A 182 -0.51 1.32 -10.20
C ALA A 182 -0.62 0.57 -8.86
N GLY A 183 -0.06 1.14 -7.77
CA GLY A 183 0.04 0.48 -6.47
C GLY A 183 1.18 -0.52 -6.40
#